data_AF-A0A971JZG4-F1
#
_entry.id   AF-A0A971JZG4-F1
#
_cell.length_a   1.000
_cell.length_b   1.000
_cell.length_c   1.000
_cell.angle_alpha   90.00
_cell.angle_beta   90.00
_cell.angle_gamma   90.00
#
_symmetry.space_group_name_H-M   'P 1'
#
loop_
_entity.id
_entity.type
_entity.pdbx_description
1 polymer ?
#
loop_
_entity_poly.entity_id
_entity_poly.type
_entity_poly.pdbx_seq_one_letter_code
_entity_poly.pdbx_strand_id
1 'polypeptide(L)' 'MNSQRYTDREINLHTHSFYCGHGHGHIAEYVQAAASTSLKALGFSEHCPFPDDRYRSTRMAYADRQRYEADVASCQG' A
#
# COMPACT_ATOMS: atom_id res chain seq x y z
N MET A 1 -9.24 -11.40 -23.14
CA MET A 1 -8.63 -10.96 -21.87
C MET A 1 -7.13 -11.14 -22.01
N ASN A 2 -6.34 -10.07 -21.89
CA ASN A 2 -4.88 -10.19 -21.91
C ASN A 2 -4.43 -10.72 -20.55
N SER A 3 -3.92 -11.95 -20.51
CA SER A 3 -3.32 -12.50 -19.29
C SER A 3 -1.84 -12.16 -19.29
N GLN A 4 -1.44 -11.25 -18.41
CA GLN A 4 -0.04 -11.01 -18.10
C GLN A 4 0.40 -12.00 -17.01
N ARG A 5 1.55 -12.64 -17.21
CA ARG A 5 2.17 -13.53 -16.22
C ARG A 5 3.38 -12.84 -15.63
N TYR A 6 3.47 -12.86 -14.30
CA TYR A 6 4.63 -12.39 -13.55
C TYR A 6 5.19 -13.55 -12.72
N THR A 7 6.48 -13.51 -12.46
CA THR A 7 7.13 -14.39 -11.48
C THR A 7 6.91 -13.86 -10.06
N ASP A 8 7.16 -14.70 -9.06
CA ASP A 8 7.11 -14.36 -7.63
C ASP A 8 8.06 -13.21 -7.25
N ARG A 9 9.16 -13.04 -7.98
CA ARG A 9 10.15 -11.98 -7.76
C ARG A 9 9.84 -10.66 -8.46
N GLU A 10 8.85 -10.65 -9.34
CA GLU A 10 8.44 -9.47 -10.09
C GLU A 10 7.26 -8.74 -9.44
N ILE A 11 6.60 -9.34 -8.45
CA ILE A 11 5.43 -8.75 -7.80
C ILE A 11 5.56 -8.76 -6.29
N ASN A 12 5.16 -7.67 -5.66
CA ASN A 12 4.90 -7.64 -4.23
C ASN A 12 3.58 -6.93 -3.98
N LEU A 13 2.57 -7.67 -3.55
CA LEU A 13 1.23 -7.14 -3.29
C LEU A 13 0.91 -7.02 -1.79
N HIS A 14 1.85 -7.39 -0.92
CA HIS A 14 1.70 -7.36 0.53
C HIS A 14 2.69 -6.38 1.15
N THR A 15 2.44 -5.09 0.92
CA THR A 15 3.20 -4.00 1.53
C THR A 15 2.30 -3.20 2.46
N HIS A 16 2.87 -2.66 3.53
CA HIS A 16 2.21 -1.74 4.45
C HIS A 16 3.02 -0.46 4.56
N SER A 17 2.34 0.66 4.70
CA SER A 17 2.90 2.00 4.90
C SER A 17 2.65 2.49 6.33
N PHE A 18 2.89 3.78 6.59
CA PHE A 18 2.53 4.41 7.86
C PHE A 18 1.02 4.32 8.19
N TYR A 19 0.17 4.10 7.19
CA TYR A 19 -1.28 3.98 7.39
C TYR A 19 -1.68 2.74 8.20
N CYS A 20 -0.87 1.68 8.30
CA CYS A 20 -1.28 0.46 9.01
C CYS A 20 -1.24 0.59 10.54
N GLY A 21 -0.72 1.70 11.09
CA GLY A 21 -0.64 1.98 12.53
C GLY A 21 0.64 1.50 13.21
N HIS A 22 1.39 0.57 12.61
CA HIS A 22 2.69 0.09 13.11
C HIS A 22 3.82 0.09 12.05
N GLY A 23 3.47 0.39 10.81
CA GLY A 23 4.38 0.55 9.68
C GLY A 23 4.94 1.96 9.61
N HIS A 24 5.87 2.17 8.69
CA HIS A 24 6.54 3.45 8.48
C HIS A 24 6.59 3.76 6.98
N GLY A 25 6.90 5.02 6.65
CA GLY A 25 7.08 5.49 5.28
C GLY A 25 5.77 5.71 4.51
N HIS A 26 5.80 6.65 3.58
CA HIS A 26 4.71 7.05 2.70
C HIS A 26 4.68 6.21 1.43
N ILE A 27 3.48 6.06 0.84
CA ILE A 27 3.27 5.32 -0.42
C ILE A 27 4.28 5.70 -1.50
N ALA A 28 4.50 7.01 -1.71
CA ALA A 28 5.42 7.53 -2.72
C ALA A 28 6.87 7.08 -2.53
N GLU A 29 7.34 6.96 -1.27
CA GLU A 29 8.70 6.52 -0.98
C GLU A 29 8.91 5.06 -1.39
N TYR A 30 7.91 4.22 -1.12
CA TYR A 30 7.92 2.81 -1.54
C TYR A 30 7.83 2.66 -3.05
N VAL A 31 7.02 3.46 -3.73
CA VAL A 31 6.93 3.46 -5.20
C VAL A 31 8.25 3.88 -5.82
N GLN A 32 8.89 4.92 -5.29
CA GLN A 32 10.22 5.37 -5.75
C GLN A 32 11.29 4.29 -5.50
N ALA A 33 11.26 3.63 -4.34
CA ALA A 33 12.17 2.54 -4.05
C ALA A 33 11.94 1.36 -5.00
N ALA A 34 10.68 0.97 -5.25
CA ALA A 34 10.33 -0.12 -6.15
C ALA A 34 10.77 0.14 -7.61
N ALA A 35 10.76 1.40 -8.06
CA ALA A 35 11.26 1.77 -9.39
C ALA A 35 12.76 1.47 -9.59
N SER A 36 13.52 1.34 -8.49
CA SER A 36 14.94 0.96 -8.50
C SER A 36 15.17 -0.55 -8.40
N THR A 37 14.10 -1.37 -8.41
CA THR A 37 14.15 -2.83 -8.27
C THR A 37 13.68 -3.53 -9.55
N SER A 38 13.67 -4.87 -9.56
CA SER A 38 13.07 -5.66 -10.64
C SER A 38 11.55 -5.77 -10.56
N LEU A 39 10.88 -5.14 -9.59
CA LEU A 39 9.44 -5.22 -9.42
C LEU A 39 8.71 -4.60 -10.64
N LYS A 40 7.69 -5.32 -11.08
CA LYS A 40 6.74 -4.93 -12.14
C LYS A 40 5.40 -4.51 -11.57
N ALA A 41 5.06 -4.98 -10.36
CA ALA A 41 3.88 -4.54 -9.64
C ALA A 41 4.17 -4.43 -8.13
N LEU A 42 3.77 -3.31 -7.55
CA LEU A 42 3.76 -3.06 -6.11
C LEU A 42 2.31 -2.82 -5.67
N GLY A 43 1.87 -3.49 -4.61
CA GLY A 43 0.57 -3.34 -4.01
C GLY A 43 0.64 -3.15 -2.50
N PHE A 44 -0.30 -2.36 -1.98
CA PHE A 44 -0.44 -2.08 -0.55
C PHE A 44 -1.67 -2.81 -0.01
N SER A 45 -1.49 -3.51 1.10
CA SER A 45 -2.50 -4.36 1.77
C SER A 45 -2.73 -3.88 3.20
N GLU A 46 -3.01 -2.58 3.37
CA GLU A 46 -3.17 -1.94 4.68
C GLU A 46 -4.19 -2.64 5.58
N HIS A 47 -4.00 -2.49 6.89
CA HIS A 47 -4.94 -3.01 7.87
C HIS A 47 -6.25 -2.21 7.86
N CYS A 48 -7.33 -2.87 7.39
CA CYS A 48 -8.65 -2.29 7.24
C CYS A 48 -9.13 -1.53 8.50
N PRO A 49 -9.55 -0.26 8.37
CA PRO A 49 -10.04 0.54 9.49
C PRO A 49 -11.43 0.08 9.96
N PHE A 50 -11.77 0.40 11.20
CA PHE A 50 -13.11 0.24 11.75
C PHE A 50 -13.72 1.62 12.06
N PRO A 51 -15.05 1.83 11.91
CA PRO A 51 -15.69 3.12 12.17
C PRO A 51 -15.53 3.67 13.59
N ASP A 52 -15.21 2.82 14.57
CA ASP A 52 -14.99 3.17 15.97
C ASP A 52 -13.50 3.29 16.35
N ASP A 53 -12.59 3.28 15.36
CA ASP A 53 -11.13 3.35 15.52
C ASP A 53 -10.52 2.31 16.48
N ARG A 54 -11.22 1.18 16.71
CA ARG A 54 -10.66 0.09 17.51
C ARG A 54 -9.40 -0.49 16.87
N TYR A 55 -8.42 -0.82 17.72
CA TYR A 55 -7.09 -1.32 17.33
C TYR A 55 -6.24 -0.33 16.52
N ARG A 56 -6.33 0.98 16.81
CA ARG A 56 -5.55 2.03 16.12
C ARG A 56 -4.02 1.83 16.10
N SER A 57 -3.46 1.08 17.04
CA SER A 57 -2.03 0.73 17.02
C SER A 57 -1.66 -0.27 15.92
N THR A 58 -2.65 -0.93 15.32
CA THR A 58 -2.43 -1.94 14.28
C THR A 58 -3.38 -1.81 13.09
N ARG A 59 -4.12 -0.71 12.99
CA ARG A 59 -5.07 -0.44 11.92
C ARG A 59 -5.01 1.02 11.52
N MET A 60 -5.36 1.27 10.26
CA MET A 60 -5.62 2.61 9.77
C MET A 60 -6.71 3.29 10.59
N ALA A 61 -6.58 4.60 10.83
CA ALA A 61 -7.68 5.38 11.35
C ALA A 61 -8.79 5.49 10.29
N TYR A 62 -10.05 5.42 10.70
CA TYR A 62 -11.17 5.43 9.76
C TYR A 62 -11.21 6.70 8.89
N ALA A 63 -10.82 7.83 9.47
CA ALA A 63 -10.75 9.11 8.77
C ALA A 63 -9.68 9.15 7.65
N ASP A 64 -8.64 8.32 7.75
CA ASP A 64 -7.52 8.32 6.79
C ASP A 64 -7.83 7.52 5.52
N ARG A 65 -8.94 6.76 5.47
CA ARG A 65 -9.27 5.90 4.31
C ARG A 65 -9.27 6.64 2.99
N GLN A 66 -9.90 7.81 2.93
CA GLN A 66 -9.97 8.60 1.69
C GLN A 66 -8.60 9.16 1.30
N ARG A 67 -7.79 9.53 2.28
CA ARG A 67 -6.43 10.02 2.06
C ARG A 67 -5.52 8.91 1.52
N TYR A 68 -5.61 7.72 2.09
CA TYR A 68 -4.90 6.53 1.59
C TYR A 68 -5.26 6.24 0.12
N GLU A 69 -6.55 6.25 -0.23
CA GLU A 69 -7.00 6.04 -1.61
C GLU A 69 -6.45 7.11 -2.56
N ALA A 70 -6.45 8.37 -2.14
CA ALA A 70 -5.88 9.47 -2.92
C ALA A 70 -4.36 9.35 -3.10
N ASP A 71 -3.62 9.01 -2.03
CA ASP A 71 -2.18 8.84 -2.09
C ASP A 71 -1.80 7.68 -3.02
N VAL A 72 -2.50 6.55 -2.94
CA VAL A 72 -2.31 5.41 -3.87
C VAL A 72 -2.61 5.83 -5.30
N ALA A 73 -3.75 6.47 -5.55
CA ALA A 73 -4.13 6.92 -6.89
C ALA A 73 -3.13 7.92 -7.49
N SER A 74 -2.56 8.82 -6.68
CA SER A 74 -1.56 9.80 -7.13
C SER A 74 -0.25 9.16 -7.60
N CYS A 75 0.03 7.93 -7.17
CA CYS A 75 1.24 7.19 -7.49
C CYS A 75 1.02 6.07 -8.53
N GLN A 76 -0.21 5.87 -9.00
CA GLN A 76 -0.51 4.90 -10.06
C GLN A 76 -0.04 5.45 -11.42
N GLY A 77 0.76 4.65 -12.15
CA GLY A 77 1.32 4.99 -13.46
C GLY A 77 1.32 3.81 -14.40
#